data_AF-A0A2J0LZI7-F1
#
_entry.id   AF-A0A2J0LZI7-F1
#
_cell.length_a   1.000
_cell.length_b   1.000
_cell.length_c   1.000
_cell.angle_alpha   90.00
_cell.angle_beta   90.00
_cell.angle_gamma   90.00
#
_symmetry.space_group_name_H-M   'P 1'
#
loop_
_entity.id
_entity.type
_entity.pdbx_description
1 polymer ?
#
loop_
_entity_poly.entity_id
_entity_poly.type
_entity_poly.pdbx_seq_one_letter_code
_entity_poly.pdbx_strand_id
1 'polypeptide(L)'
;MLQNNTTQTDPEPHNAEDQLMKIQALRDMVLSAEKTIQGAKAMLLQLEGKKKSGRPRKVDLDTMDGTVIEGAFDGQVMLGTDGKQYPVPANYASKSKLVEGDMLKLTITDNGAFLYKQIG
;
A
#
# COMPACT_ATOMS: atom_id res chain seq x y z
N MET A 1 41.74 76.23 -28.07
CA MET A 1 40.34 76.43 -27.64
C MET A 1 39.86 75.11 -27.05
N LEU A 2 39.23 75.16 -25.87
CA LEU A 2 39.04 74.06 -24.93
C LEU A 2 37.77 73.20 -25.16
N GLN A 3 37.80 72.01 -24.53
CA GLN A 3 36.73 71.25 -23.82
C GLN A 3 35.72 70.33 -24.54
N ASN A 4 35.90 69.02 -24.29
CA ASN A 4 35.00 67.95 -23.82
C ASN A 4 33.46 68.10 -23.97
N ASN A 5 32.81 66.99 -24.39
CA ASN A 5 31.75 66.41 -23.55
C ASN A 5 31.52 64.90 -23.80
N THR A 6 31.65 64.14 -22.71
CA THR A 6 31.26 62.76 -22.44
C THR A 6 29.73 62.59 -22.53
N THR A 7 29.23 61.37 -22.72
CA THR A 7 28.21 60.61 -21.92
C THR A 7 27.68 59.47 -22.83
N GLN A 8 28.23 58.25 -22.76
CA GLN A 8 27.67 57.08 -22.03
C GLN A 8 26.17 56.87 -22.21
N THR A 9 25.79 55.78 -22.90
CA THR A 9 24.51 55.09 -22.69
C THR A 9 24.75 53.59 -22.80
N ASP A 10 25.10 52.97 -21.66
CA ASP A 10 24.98 51.52 -21.47
C ASP A 10 23.49 51.12 -21.35
N PRO A 11 23.06 49.95 -21.85
CA PRO A 11 21.68 49.48 -21.70
C PRO A 11 21.40 48.92 -20.28
N GLU A 12 20.28 49.33 -19.70
CA GLU A 12 19.86 49.12 -18.30
C GLU A 12 19.61 47.66 -17.83
N PRO A 13 19.80 47.36 -16.52
CA PRO A 13 19.69 46.03 -15.91
C PRO A 13 18.27 45.56 -15.49
N HIS A 14 17.21 46.29 -15.81
CA HIS A 14 15.86 46.11 -15.23
C HIS A 14 15.17 44.75 -15.48
N ASN A 15 15.56 43.95 -16.48
CA ASN A 15 14.86 42.71 -16.81
C ASN A 15 15.32 41.50 -15.96
N ALA A 16 16.58 41.47 -15.50
CA ALA A 16 17.11 40.29 -14.83
C ALA A 16 16.58 40.13 -13.39
N GLU A 17 16.44 41.24 -12.66
CA GLU A 17 15.92 41.25 -11.28
C GLU A 17 14.44 40.85 -11.23
N ASP A 18 13.62 41.36 -12.16
CA ASP A 18 12.21 41.00 -12.29
C ASP A 18 12.02 39.51 -12.61
N GLN A 19 12.86 38.95 -13.49
CA GLN A 19 12.83 37.52 -13.81
C GLN A 19 13.24 36.69 -12.59
N LEU A 20 14.25 37.14 -11.83
CA LEU A 20 14.67 36.47 -10.61
C LEU A 20 13.56 36.48 -9.55
N MET A 21 12.88 37.61 -9.36
CA MET A 21 11.73 37.71 -8.44
C MET A 21 10.57 36.79 -8.85
N LYS A 22 10.26 36.72 -10.16
CA LYS A 22 9.23 35.80 -10.69
C LYS A 22 9.60 34.35 -10.46
N ILE A 23 10.84 33.96 -10.72
CA ILE A 23 11.34 32.60 -10.47
C ILE A 23 11.23 32.27 -8.97
N GLN A 24 11.58 33.22 -8.09
CA GLN A 24 11.47 33.01 -6.65
C GLN A 24 10.01 32.84 -6.22
N ALA A 25 9.09 33.67 -6.71
CA ALA A 25 7.66 33.54 -6.43
C ALA A 25 7.09 32.19 -6.91
N LEU A 26 7.52 31.70 -8.07
CA LEU A 26 7.12 30.38 -8.57
C LEU A 26 7.67 29.25 -7.69
N ARG A 27 8.92 29.35 -7.22
CA ARG A 27 9.50 28.36 -6.28
C ARG A 27 8.74 28.30 -4.97
N ASP A 28 8.38 29.45 -4.42
CA ASP A 28 7.61 29.53 -3.17
C ASP A 28 6.20 28.94 -3.34
N MET A 29 5.58 29.17 -4.51
CA MET A 29 4.29 28.57 -4.86
C MET A 29 4.39 27.04 -4.94
N VAL A 30 5.41 26.49 -5.62
CA VAL A 30 5.65 25.04 -5.69
C VAL A 30 5.86 24.45 -4.30
N LEU A 31 6.69 25.08 -3.46
CA LEU A 31 6.95 24.63 -2.10
C LEU A 31 5.67 24.60 -1.24
N SER A 32 4.80 25.59 -1.40
CA SER A 32 3.51 25.63 -0.70
C SER A 32 2.56 24.52 -1.16
N ALA A 33 2.53 24.23 -2.47
CA ALA A 33 1.71 23.17 -3.04
C ALA A 33 2.21 21.79 -2.57
N GLU A 34 3.51 21.56 -2.54
CA GLU A 34 4.11 20.32 -2.02
C GLU A 34 3.73 20.07 -0.57
N LYS A 35 3.83 21.08 0.30
CA LYS A 35 3.40 20.98 1.70
C LYS A 35 1.91 20.66 1.82
N THR A 36 1.08 21.28 0.97
CA THR A 36 -0.36 21.02 0.92
C THR A 36 -0.66 19.59 0.51
N ILE A 37 0.02 19.07 -0.52
CA ILE A 37 -0.11 17.68 -0.98
C ILE A 37 0.34 16.70 0.11
N GLN A 38 1.44 16.99 0.81
CA GLN A 38 1.91 16.19 1.94
C GLN A 38 0.85 16.12 3.06
N GLY A 39 0.23 17.26 3.40
CA GLY A 39 -0.88 17.33 4.35
C GLY A 39 -2.08 16.49 3.89
N ALA A 40 -2.50 16.65 2.64
CA ALA A 40 -3.59 15.86 2.06
C ALA A 40 -3.29 14.36 2.06
N LYS A 41 -2.05 13.95 1.76
CA LYS A 41 -1.61 12.54 1.83
C LYS A 41 -1.66 12.00 3.25
N ALA A 42 -1.27 12.79 4.25
CA ALA A 42 -1.37 12.39 5.65
C ALA A 42 -2.83 12.22 6.10
N MET A 43 -3.72 13.13 5.68
CA MET A 43 -5.16 13.03 5.94
C MET A 43 -5.78 11.80 5.26
N LEU A 44 -5.42 11.54 3.99
CA LEU A 44 -5.84 10.34 3.27
C LEU A 44 -5.38 9.08 3.99
N LEU A 45 -4.12 9.00 4.40
CA LEU A 45 -3.60 7.87 5.15
C LEU A 45 -4.35 7.67 6.48
N GLN A 46 -4.74 8.75 7.14
CA GLN A 46 -5.52 8.67 8.39
C GLN A 46 -6.96 8.19 8.15
N LEU A 47 -7.55 8.55 7.01
CA LEU A 47 -8.90 8.11 6.60
C LEU A 47 -8.88 6.66 6.09
N GLU A 48 -7.91 6.30 5.25
CA GLU A 48 -7.69 4.93 4.76
C GLU A 48 -7.26 3.99 5.89
N GLY A 49 -6.43 4.47 6.82
CA GLY A 49 -5.99 3.76 8.01
C GLY A 49 -7.10 3.50 9.04
N LYS A 50 -8.24 4.19 8.93
CA LYS A 50 -9.45 3.97 9.75
C LYS A 50 -10.42 2.93 9.19
N LYS A 51 -9.99 2.05 8.26
CA LYS A 51 -10.66 0.75 8.01
C LYS A 51 -10.26 -0.35 9.02
N LYS A 52 -9.96 0.02 10.27
CA LYS A 52 -9.72 -0.93 11.38
C LYS A 52 -10.45 -0.56 12.68
N SER A 53 -11.69 -0.09 12.58
CA SER A 53 -12.60 -0.04 13.73
C SER A 53 -14.03 -0.44 13.34
N GLY A 54 -14.16 -1.60 12.69
CA GLY A 54 -15.45 -2.19 12.37
C GLY A 54 -15.42 -3.70 12.40
N ARG A 55 -14.75 -4.29 13.41
CA ARG A 55 -14.58 -5.76 13.60
C ARG A 55 -13.76 -6.37 12.45
N PRO A 56 -12.82 -7.32 12.67
CA PRO A 56 -12.64 -8.30 11.61
C PRO A 56 -14.02 -8.94 11.51
N ARG A 57 -14.83 -8.56 10.51
CA ARG A 57 -15.92 -9.42 10.07
C ARG A 57 -15.21 -10.75 9.92
N LYS A 58 -15.55 -11.74 10.77
CA LYS A 58 -15.17 -13.11 10.49
C LYS A 58 -15.54 -13.24 9.02
N VAL A 59 -14.52 -13.30 8.16
CA VAL A 59 -14.75 -13.71 6.79
C VAL A 59 -15.21 -15.13 7.02
N ASP A 60 -16.53 -15.30 7.05
CA ASP A 60 -17.14 -16.60 7.11
C ASP A 60 -16.65 -17.26 5.84
N LEU A 61 -15.58 -18.05 5.98
CA LEU A 61 -15.02 -18.82 4.87
C LEU A 61 -16.08 -19.75 4.26
N ASP A 62 -17.20 -19.97 4.98
CA ASP A 62 -18.38 -20.66 4.49
C ASP A 62 -19.19 -19.86 3.44
N THR A 63 -18.92 -18.56 3.26
CA THR A 63 -19.58 -17.71 2.25
C THR A 63 -18.62 -17.21 1.17
N MET A 64 -17.38 -17.70 1.15
CA MET A 64 -16.47 -17.42 0.05
C MET A 64 -16.78 -18.36 -1.12
N ASP A 65 -17.10 -17.78 -2.26
CA ASP A 65 -17.22 -18.49 -3.54
C ASP A 65 -15.87 -19.15 -3.87
N GLY A 66 -15.88 -20.47 -4.04
CA GLY A 66 -14.68 -21.27 -4.27
C GLY A 66 -14.89 -22.76 -4.00
N THR A 67 -13.88 -23.57 -4.29
CA THR A 67 -13.91 -25.01 -4.00
C THR A 67 -13.48 -25.24 -2.55
N VAL A 68 -14.37 -25.84 -1.75
CA VAL A 68 -14.10 -26.20 -0.34
C VAL A 68 -13.74 -27.67 -0.26
N ILE A 69 -12.60 -27.97 0.36
CA ILE A 69 -12.11 -29.32 0.63
C ILE A 69 -11.85 -29.45 2.13
N GLU A 70 -12.33 -30.51 2.73
CA GLU A 70 -12.04 -30.84 4.12
C GLU A 70 -11.02 -31.98 4.17
N GLY A 71 -10.19 -32.02 5.21
CA GLY A 71 -9.13 -33.01 5.29
C GLY A 71 -8.38 -33.02 6.62
N ALA A 72 -7.64 -34.09 6.88
CA ALA A 72 -6.82 -34.24 8.09
C ALA A 72 -5.39 -33.75 7.85
N PHE A 73 -4.81 -33.05 8.81
CA PHE A 73 -3.42 -32.62 8.78
C PHE A 73 -2.48 -33.76 9.19
N ASP A 74 -1.44 -34.03 8.40
CA ASP A 74 -0.46 -35.11 8.66
C ASP A 74 0.85 -34.66 9.30
N GLY A 75 0.95 -33.37 9.67
CA GLY A 75 2.18 -32.75 10.19
C GLY A 75 2.89 -31.85 9.17
N GLN A 76 2.62 -32.03 7.87
CA GLN A 76 3.17 -31.17 6.82
C GLN A 76 2.12 -30.78 5.76
N VAL A 77 1.24 -31.71 5.41
CA VAL A 77 0.19 -31.52 4.40
C VAL A 77 -1.19 -31.84 4.97
N MET A 78 -2.23 -31.34 4.31
CA MET A 78 -3.61 -31.71 4.54
C MET A 78 -4.01 -32.79 3.53
N LEU A 79 -4.48 -33.93 4.02
CA LEU A 79 -5.06 -35.00 3.22
C LEU A 79 -6.54 -34.70 3.00
N GLY A 80 -6.88 -34.23 1.79
CA GLY A 80 -8.26 -33.91 1.41
C GLY A 80 -9.13 -35.16 1.30
N THR A 81 -10.44 -34.99 1.48
CA THR A 81 -11.45 -36.04 1.24
C THR A 81 -11.50 -36.51 -0.21
N ASP A 82 -10.94 -35.74 -1.14
CA ASP A 82 -10.75 -36.09 -2.54
C ASP A 82 -9.53 -36.99 -2.80
N GLY A 83 -8.78 -37.34 -1.74
CA GLY A 83 -7.57 -38.16 -1.80
C GLY A 83 -6.32 -37.39 -2.24
N LYS A 84 -6.41 -36.06 -2.43
CA LYS A 84 -5.27 -35.23 -2.78
C LYS A 84 -4.58 -34.66 -1.54
N GLN A 85 -3.31 -34.34 -1.70
CA GLN A 85 -2.50 -33.72 -0.66
C GLN A 85 -2.34 -32.23 -0.93
N TYR A 86 -2.57 -31.42 0.10
CA TYR A 86 -2.48 -29.97 0.04
C TYR A 86 -1.42 -29.45 1.02
N PRO A 87 -0.33 -28.84 0.55
CA PRO A 87 0.74 -28.40 1.44
C PRO A 87 0.27 -27.26 2.35
N VAL A 88 0.47 -27.42 3.66
CA VAL A 88 0.12 -26.41 4.66
C VAL A 88 1.34 -25.55 4.96
N PRO A 89 1.25 -24.21 4.87
CA PRO A 89 2.37 -23.35 5.20
C PRO A 89 2.81 -23.53 6.66
N ALA A 90 4.13 -23.70 6.89
CA ALA A 90 4.69 -23.88 8.23
C ALA A 90 4.33 -22.73 9.21
N ASN A 91 4.21 -21.51 8.69
CA ASN A 91 3.77 -20.35 9.47
C ASN A 91 2.32 -20.48 9.96
N TYR A 92 1.43 -21.10 9.17
CA TYR A 92 0.05 -21.33 9.58
C TYR A 92 0.00 -22.46 10.61
N ALA A 93 0.66 -23.59 10.33
CA ALA A 93 0.73 -24.73 11.24
C ALA A 93 1.24 -24.34 12.63
N SER A 94 2.34 -23.56 12.71
CA SER A 94 2.90 -23.08 13.99
C SER A 94 1.99 -22.08 14.72
N LYS A 95 1.38 -21.13 13.99
CA LYS A 95 0.48 -20.12 14.60
C LYS A 95 -0.82 -20.71 15.11
N SER A 96 -1.40 -21.65 14.37
CA SER A 96 -2.62 -22.36 14.74
C SER A 96 -2.36 -23.53 15.69
N LYS A 97 -1.09 -23.86 15.96
CA LYS A 97 -0.65 -24.99 16.78
C LYS A 97 -1.23 -26.33 16.29
N LEU A 98 -1.20 -26.53 14.98
CA LEU A 98 -1.74 -27.74 14.37
C LEU A 98 -0.93 -28.97 14.80
N VAL A 99 -1.64 -30.06 15.07
CA VAL A 99 -1.11 -31.39 15.39
C VAL A 99 -1.61 -32.38 14.34
N GLU A 100 -0.83 -33.44 14.12
CA GLU A 100 -1.25 -34.56 13.27
C GLU A 100 -2.64 -35.07 13.70
N GLY A 101 -3.54 -35.22 12.73
CA GLY A 101 -4.94 -35.59 12.95
C GLY A 101 -5.91 -34.41 13.05
N ASP A 102 -5.42 -33.16 13.14
CA ASP A 102 -6.30 -31.99 13.15
C ASP A 102 -7.06 -31.85 11.83
N MET A 103 -8.36 -31.61 11.93
CA MET A 103 -9.22 -31.44 10.77
C MET A 103 -9.17 -29.99 10.28
N LEU A 104 -8.98 -29.83 8.98
CA LEU A 104 -8.85 -28.55 8.30
C LEU A 104 -9.91 -28.44 7.21
N LYS A 105 -10.45 -27.24 7.06
CA LYS A 105 -11.20 -26.78 5.90
C LYS A 105 -10.27 -25.91 5.06
N LEU A 106 -10.03 -26.34 3.84
CA LEU A 106 -9.34 -25.60 2.79
C LEU A 106 -10.36 -25.00 1.83
N THR A 107 -10.35 -23.69 1.66
CA THR A 107 -11.09 -22.99 0.61
C THR A 107 -10.11 -22.52 -0.47
N ILE A 108 -10.30 -23.01 -1.70
CA ILE A 108 -9.58 -22.55 -2.88
C ILE A 108 -10.46 -21.51 -3.57
N THR A 109 -10.06 -20.24 -3.49
CA THR A 109 -10.78 -19.15 -4.16
C THR A 109 -10.60 -19.21 -5.68
N ASP A 110 -11.48 -18.56 -6.44
CA ASP A 110 -11.39 -18.48 -7.91
C ASP A 110 -10.07 -17.86 -8.41
N ASN A 111 -9.40 -17.07 -7.56
CA ASN A 111 -8.08 -16.51 -7.83
C ASN A 111 -6.92 -17.48 -7.53
N GLY A 112 -7.22 -18.72 -7.14
CA GLY A 112 -6.25 -19.75 -6.79
C GLY A 112 -5.62 -19.60 -5.40
N ALA A 113 -6.14 -18.72 -4.53
CA ALA A 113 -5.64 -18.59 -3.17
C ALA A 113 -6.15 -19.73 -2.27
N PHE A 114 -5.24 -20.29 -1.46
CA PHE A 114 -5.52 -21.34 -0.48
C PHE A 114 -5.78 -20.73 0.90
N LEU A 115 -6.95 -20.96 1.45
CA LEU A 115 -7.36 -20.47 2.76
C LEU A 115 -7.65 -21.64 3.69
N TYR A 116 -6.87 -21.76 4.77
CA TYR A 116 -7.02 -22.83 5.74
C TYR A 116 -7.75 -22.35 7.00
N LYS A 117 -8.62 -23.21 7.52
CA LYS A 117 -9.33 -23.03 8.80
C LYS A 117 -9.40 -24.37 9.52
N GLN A 118 -8.89 -24.44 10.75
CA GLN A 118 -9.12 -25.61 11.60
C GLN A 118 -10.61 -25.74 11.95
N ILE A 119 -11.11 -26.96 11.84
CA ILE A 119 -12.48 -27.35 12.15
C ILE A 119 -12.40 -28.56 13.09
N GLY A 120 -13.03 -28.50 14.27
CA GLY A 120 -12.91 -29.56 15.28
C GLY A 120 -12.33 -29.05 16.59
#